data_AF-A0A9E4AMY1-F1
#
_entry.id   AF-A0A9E4AMY1-F1
#
_cell.length_a   1.000
_cell.length_b   1.000
_cell.length_c   1.000
_cell.angle_alpha   90.00
_cell.angle_beta   90.00
_cell.angle_gamma   90.00
#
_symmetry.space_group_name_H-M   'P 1'
#
loop_
_entity.id
_entity.type
_entity.pdbx_description
1 polymer ?
#
loop_
_entity_poly.entity_id
_entity_poly.type
_entity_poly.pdbx_seq_one_letter_code
_entity_poly.pdbx_strand_id
1 'polypeptide(L)'
;MREIYQKIPELIESDQVAAYCTVVETKGSTPQKPGSKLLILPDLRNIGTLGGGCVEAEARRQAIGLMQGGIPRLLEFQLDSDYGWDDGLICGGNMKIFIDLPKTEAEAEMFERLQTLNAENTPLVYAAKQNVDVGMKMIFAATGERIGTLGDSALEAAIEDETAGILENNRASVFREDDSTAVFLEPLQPRPTLLIAGAGHVGQALCHLGSWLDFDIVIVDDRADFASAERLPEADEIIIGDIATELRNYPITPLTYVVIVTRGHQHDESALHSVVESDARYIGLIGSRR
;
A
#
# COMPACT_ATOMS: atom_id res chain seq x y z
N MET A 1 0.43 -4.94 -2.12
CA MET A 1 -0.75 -4.38 -2.85
C MET A 1 -0.54 -4.31 -4.36
N ARG A 2 0.67 -3.99 -4.85
CA ARG A 2 1.00 -3.91 -6.29
C ARG A 2 0.48 -5.07 -7.12
N GLU A 3 0.70 -6.31 -6.67
CA GLU A 3 0.24 -7.51 -7.38
C GLU A 3 -1.29 -7.55 -7.54
N ILE A 4 -2.06 -7.13 -6.53
CA ILE A 4 -3.53 -7.06 -6.61
C ILE A 4 -3.95 -6.06 -7.69
N TYR A 5 -3.39 -4.85 -7.66
CA TYR A 5 -3.76 -3.79 -8.62
C TYR A 5 -3.33 -4.11 -10.05
N GLN A 6 -2.22 -4.83 -10.23
CA GLN A 6 -1.79 -5.37 -11.51
C GLN A 6 -2.74 -6.46 -12.01
N LYS A 7 -3.21 -7.33 -11.11
CA LYS A 7 -3.98 -8.51 -11.49
C LYS A 7 -5.41 -8.20 -11.89
N ILE A 8 -6.03 -7.17 -11.31
CA ILE A 8 -7.44 -6.83 -11.57
C ILE A 8 -7.68 -6.47 -13.05
N PRO A 9 -6.92 -5.55 -13.68
CA PRO A 9 -7.06 -5.26 -15.11
C PRO A 9 -6.90 -6.50 -16.00
N GLU A 10 -5.87 -7.33 -15.77
CA GLU A 10 -5.63 -8.58 -16.52
C GLU A 10 -6.85 -9.53 -16.48
N LEU A 11 -7.50 -9.62 -15.32
CA LEU A 11 -8.67 -10.46 -15.12
C LEU A 11 -9.89 -9.88 -15.85
N ILE A 12 -10.09 -8.57 -15.80
CA ILE A 12 -11.17 -7.89 -16.51
C ILE A 12 -11.00 -8.05 -18.03
N GLU A 13 -9.80 -7.83 -18.56
CA GLU A 13 -9.49 -8.02 -19.98
C GLU A 13 -9.76 -9.45 -20.48
N SER A 14 -9.58 -10.43 -19.60
CA SER A 14 -9.83 -11.85 -19.89
C SER A 14 -11.25 -12.33 -19.54
N ASP A 15 -12.17 -11.41 -19.22
CA ASP A 15 -13.55 -11.69 -18.81
C ASP A 15 -13.63 -12.69 -17.64
N GLN A 16 -12.66 -12.59 -16.72
CA GLN A 16 -12.57 -13.42 -15.53
C GLN A 16 -12.99 -12.65 -14.29
N VAL A 17 -13.93 -13.22 -13.53
CA VAL A 17 -14.41 -12.62 -12.28
C VAL A 17 -13.47 -12.99 -11.14
N ALA A 18 -13.03 -11.98 -10.39
CA ALA A 18 -12.36 -12.13 -9.11
C ALA A 18 -13.09 -11.34 -8.01
N ALA A 19 -12.97 -11.80 -6.78
CA ALA A 19 -13.48 -11.07 -5.63
C ALA A 19 -12.37 -10.25 -4.97
N TYR A 20 -12.57 -8.94 -4.90
CA TYR A 20 -11.66 -8.01 -4.25
C TYR A 20 -12.21 -7.63 -2.88
N CYS A 21 -11.66 -8.25 -1.84
CA CYS A 21 -12.08 -8.06 -0.46
C CYS A 21 -11.19 -7.01 0.21
N THR A 22 -11.79 -6.02 0.87
CA THR A 22 -11.09 -4.99 1.64
C THR A 22 -11.66 -4.92 3.06
N VAL A 23 -10.80 -4.95 4.09
CA VAL A 23 -11.19 -4.55 5.44
C VAL A 23 -11.44 -3.05 5.41
N VAL A 24 -12.68 -2.62 5.66
CA VAL A 24 -13.05 -1.20 5.57
C VAL A 24 -13.28 -0.55 6.92
N GLU A 25 -13.59 -1.34 7.95
CA GLU A 25 -13.81 -0.85 9.30
C GLU A 25 -13.46 -1.93 10.32
N THR A 26 -12.86 -1.51 11.44
CA THR A 26 -12.54 -2.40 12.56
C THR A 26 -12.81 -1.70 13.86
N LYS A 27 -13.30 -2.43 14.86
CA LYS A 27 -13.48 -1.94 16.23
C LYS A 27 -12.97 -2.98 17.21
N GLY A 28 -12.22 -2.56 18.22
CA GLY A 28 -11.61 -3.48 19.19
C GLY A 28 -10.42 -4.23 18.59
N SER A 29 -10.10 -5.38 19.19
CA SER A 29 -8.96 -6.20 18.77
C SER A 29 -9.35 -7.03 17.53
N THR A 30 -8.64 -6.81 16.44
CA THR A 30 -8.90 -7.48 15.16
C THR A 30 -7.57 -7.88 14.52
N PRO A 31 -7.52 -8.95 13.70
CA PRO A 31 -6.26 -9.49 13.18
C PRO A 31 -5.58 -8.57 12.16
N GLN A 32 -6.33 -7.64 11.56
CA GLN A 32 -5.83 -6.71 10.56
C GLN A 32 -6.50 -5.34 10.69
N LYS A 33 -5.91 -4.33 10.05
CA LYS A 33 -6.40 -2.95 10.02
C LYS A 33 -7.20 -2.64 8.74
N PRO A 34 -8.03 -1.58 8.75
CA PRO A 34 -8.64 -1.06 7.53
C PRO A 34 -7.60 -0.78 6.45
N GLY A 35 -7.95 -1.11 5.20
CA GLY A 35 -7.04 -1.10 4.04
C GLY A 35 -6.44 -2.47 3.71
N SER A 36 -6.50 -3.45 4.62
CA SER A 36 -6.04 -4.82 4.33
C SER A 36 -6.88 -5.45 3.22
N LYS A 37 -6.22 -6.12 2.27
CA LYS A 37 -6.82 -6.60 1.01
C LYS A 37 -6.55 -8.07 0.77
N LEU A 38 -7.54 -8.71 0.18
CA LEU A 38 -7.47 -10.08 -0.34
C LEU A 38 -8.15 -10.11 -1.70
N LEU A 39 -7.42 -10.52 -2.73
CA LEU A 39 -7.97 -10.84 -4.04
C LEU A 39 -8.11 -12.35 -4.16
N ILE A 40 -9.31 -12.83 -4.44
CA ILE A 40 -9.60 -14.25 -4.71
C ILE A 40 -9.73 -14.42 -6.21
N LEU A 41 -8.81 -15.19 -6.78
CA LEU A 41 -8.71 -15.45 -8.20
C LEU A 41 -9.77 -16.46 -8.68
N PRO A 42 -10.03 -16.54 -10.00
CA PRO A 42 -10.98 -17.52 -10.56
C PRO A 42 -10.65 -18.98 -10.23
N ASP A 43 -9.37 -19.31 -10.10
CA ASP A 43 -8.87 -20.62 -9.70
C ASP A 43 -8.84 -20.82 -8.17
N LEU A 44 -9.43 -19.87 -7.44
CA LEU A 44 -9.56 -19.83 -5.98
C LEU A 44 -8.23 -19.62 -5.23
N ARG A 45 -7.11 -19.35 -5.92
CA ARG A 45 -5.91 -18.86 -5.23
C ARG A 45 -6.13 -17.45 -4.68
N ASN A 46 -5.34 -17.10 -3.68
CA ASN A 46 -5.45 -15.82 -2.97
C ASN A 46 -4.20 -14.98 -3.25
N ILE A 47 -4.37 -13.66 -3.39
CA ILE A 47 -3.31 -12.66 -3.32
C ILE A 47 -3.64 -11.71 -2.18
N GLY A 48 -2.76 -11.59 -1.18
CA GLY A 48 -3.01 -10.82 0.05
C GLY A 48 -3.72 -11.62 1.15
N THR A 49 -4.15 -10.93 2.20
CA THR A 49 -4.79 -11.51 3.40
C THR A 49 -5.63 -10.47 4.13
N LEU A 50 -6.73 -10.93 4.76
CA LEU A 50 -7.55 -10.15 5.69
C LEU A 50 -7.17 -10.42 7.16
N GLY A 51 -6.09 -11.17 7.39
CA GLY A 51 -5.60 -11.54 8.72
C GLY A 51 -5.68 -13.04 9.05
N GLY A 52 -6.13 -13.88 8.10
CA GLY A 52 -6.26 -15.32 8.27
C GLY A 52 -7.39 -15.75 9.21
N GLY A 53 -7.38 -17.03 9.58
CA GLY A 53 -8.34 -17.61 10.53
C GLY A 53 -9.78 -17.71 10.01
N CYS A 54 -10.73 -17.84 10.93
CA CYS A 54 -12.13 -18.14 10.62
C CYS A 54 -12.82 -17.00 9.86
N VAL A 55 -12.51 -15.73 10.17
CA VAL A 55 -13.10 -14.58 9.44
C VAL A 55 -12.65 -14.54 7.99
N GLU A 56 -11.37 -14.76 7.71
CA GLU A 56 -10.90 -14.81 6.33
C GLU A 56 -11.52 -16.00 5.57
N ALA A 57 -11.62 -17.17 6.22
CA ALA A 57 -12.25 -18.35 5.62
C ALA A 57 -13.73 -18.11 5.27
N GLU A 58 -14.48 -17.48 6.16
CA GLU A 58 -15.89 -17.15 5.95
C GLU A 58 -16.07 -16.05 4.89
N ALA A 59 -15.28 -14.97 4.96
CA ALA A 59 -15.29 -13.91 3.94
C ALA A 59 -14.98 -14.49 2.56
N ARG A 60 -13.98 -15.40 2.47
CA ARG A 60 -13.65 -16.11 1.24
C ARG A 60 -14.78 -16.99 0.74
N ARG A 61 -15.45 -17.75 1.63
CA ARG A 61 -16.60 -18.58 1.27
C ARG A 61 -17.72 -17.75 0.64
N GLN A 62 -18.04 -16.60 1.24
CA GLN A 62 -19.08 -15.72 0.71
C GLN A 62 -18.65 -15.04 -0.59
N ALA A 63 -17.39 -14.58 -0.68
CA ALA A 63 -16.82 -14.00 -1.89
C ALA A 63 -16.89 -14.94 -3.09
N ILE A 64 -16.54 -16.22 -2.91
CA ILE A 64 -16.65 -17.24 -3.98
C ILE A 64 -18.10 -17.40 -4.45
N GLY A 65 -19.07 -17.35 -3.55
CA GLY A 65 -20.49 -17.36 -3.92
C GLY A 65 -20.88 -16.12 -4.73
N LEU A 66 -20.38 -14.94 -4.36
CA LEU A 66 -20.64 -13.69 -5.07
C LEU A 66 -19.99 -13.66 -6.47
N MET A 67 -18.86 -14.33 -6.68
CA MET A 67 -18.25 -14.46 -8.01
C MET A 67 -19.16 -15.20 -9.01
N GLN A 68 -20.14 -15.98 -8.55
CA GLN A 68 -21.10 -16.71 -9.39
C GLN A 68 -22.31 -15.85 -9.81
N GLY A 69 -22.06 -14.60 -10.19
CA GLY A 69 -23.10 -13.66 -10.66
C GLY A 69 -23.79 -12.86 -9.55
N GLY A 70 -23.14 -12.71 -8.40
CA GLY A 70 -23.58 -11.83 -7.32
C GLY A 70 -23.31 -10.35 -7.59
N ILE A 71 -23.56 -9.53 -6.56
CA ILE A 71 -23.29 -8.10 -6.54
C ILE A 71 -22.34 -7.76 -5.39
N PRO A 72 -21.55 -6.67 -5.47
CA PRO A 72 -20.72 -6.19 -4.37
C PRO A 72 -21.52 -6.02 -3.08
N ARG A 73 -20.93 -6.40 -1.94
CA ARG A 73 -21.60 -6.40 -0.64
C ARG A 73 -20.64 -6.09 0.51
N LEU A 74 -21.16 -5.39 1.52
CA LEU A 74 -20.51 -5.23 2.81
C LEU A 74 -20.89 -6.40 3.73
N LEU A 75 -19.89 -7.07 4.30
CA LEU A 75 -20.06 -8.11 5.32
C LEU A 75 -19.64 -7.58 6.69
N GLU A 76 -20.40 -7.93 7.72
CA GLU A 76 -20.09 -7.60 9.11
C GLU A 76 -19.78 -8.87 9.90
N PHE A 77 -18.67 -8.84 10.63
CA PHE A 77 -18.19 -9.94 11.45
C PHE A 77 -18.06 -9.47 12.89
N GLN A 78 -18.64 -10.24 13.80
CA GLN A 78 -18.44 -10.08 15.24
C GLN A 78 -17.51 -11.21 15.71
N LEU A 79 -16.36 -10.85 16.28
CA LEU A 79 -15.35 -11.78 16.78
C LEU A 79 -15.59 -12.04 18.27
N ASP A 80 -16.79 -12.45 18.65
CA ASP A 80 -17.12 -12.83 20.02
C ASP A 80 -17.03 -14.35 20.24
N SER A 81 -17.10 -14.77 21.50
CA SER A 81 -17.01 -16.17 21.89
C SER A 81 -18.22 -17.03 21.49
N ASP A 82 -19.31 -16.42 21.02
CA ASP A 82 -20.57 -17.08 20.71
C ASP A 82 -20.73 -17.39 19.21
N TYR A 83 -19.73 -17.06 18.38
CA TYR A 83 -19.68 -17.42 16.96
C TYR A 83 -19.36 -18.91 16.73
N GLY A 84 -20.31 -19.79 17.09
CA GLY A 84 -20.77 -20.99 16.35
C GLY A 84 -19.79 -22.03 15.78
N TRP A 85 -18.49 -21.95 16.01
CA TRP A 85 -17.50 -22.95 15.64
C TRP A 85 -16.54 -23.14 16.81
N ASP A 86 -16.35 -24.38 17.23
CA ASP A 86 -15.67 -24.82 18.47
C ASP A 86 -14.20 -24.36 18.63
N ASP A 87 -13.65 -23.55 17.72
CA ASP A 87 -12.28 -23.05 17.79
C ASP A 87 -12.15 -21.59 17.29
N GLY A 88 -11.86 -20.66 18.20
CA GLY A 88 -10.76 -19.72 17.96
C GLY A 88 -11.02 -18.24 17.64
N LEU A 89 -12.24 -17.69 17.73
CA LEU A 89 -12.43 -16.23 17.64
C LEU A 89 -12.20 -15.53 18.99
N ILE A 90 -10.94 -15.47 19.44
CA ILE A 90 -10.55 -14.84 20.71
C ILE A 90 -10.36 -13.31 20.57
N CYS A 91 -10.46 -12.77 19.35
CA CYS A 91 -10.07 -11.37 19.10
C CYS A 91 -11.03 -10.32 19.71
N GLY A 92 -12.28 -10.63 20.08
CA GLY A 92 -13.13 -9.72 20.87
C GLY A 92 -13.49 -8.38 20.18
N GLY A 93 -13.30 -8.28 18.86
CA GLY A 93 -13.55 -7.09 18.05
C GLY A 93 -14.65 -7.28 17.00
N ASN A 94 -14.95 -6.23 16.25
CA ASN A 94 -15.84 -6.28 15.09
C ASN A 94 -15.07 -5.82 13.86
N MET A 95 -15.35 -6.43 12.71
CA MET A 95 -14.72 -6.08 11.44
C MET A 95 -15.77 -6.02 10.33
N LYS A 96 -15.68 -5.01 9.46
CA LYS A 96 -16.45 -4.95 8.23
C LYS A 96 -15.54 -5.17 7.04
N ILE A 97 -15.93 -6.09 6.16
CA ILE A 97 -15.20 -6.43 4.95
C ILE A 97 -16.10 -6.10 3.76
N PHE A 98 -15.64 -5.19 2.92
CA PHE A 98 -16.28 -4.92 1.64
C PHE A 98 -15.79 -5.93 0.61
N ILE A 99 -16.72 -6.68 0.01
CA ILE A 99 -16.44 -7.57 -1.11
C ILE A 99 -16.92 -6.89 -2.38
N ASP A 100 -15.96 -6.59 -3.24
CA ASP A 100 -16.14 -5.97 -4.53
C ASP A 100 -15.92 -7.00 -5.65
N LEU A 101 -16.49 -6.74 -6.83
CA LEU A 101 -16.41 -7.59 -8.02
C LEU A 101 -16.08 -6.73 -9.25
N PRO A 102 -14.85 -6.19 -9.36
CA PRO A 102 -14.43 -5.40 -10.51
C PRO A 102 -14.62 -6.20 -11.80
N LYS A 103 -15.30 -5.62 -12.79
CA LYS A 103 -15.68 -6.33 -14.03
C LYS A 103 -15.83 -5.45 -15.26
N THR A 104 -15.74 -4.12 -15.10
CA THR A 104 -15.96 -3.17 -16.19
C THR A 104 -14.64 -2.60 -16.70
N GLU A 105 -14.62 -2.20 -17.98
CA GLU A 105 -13.47 -1.54 -18.60
C GLU A 105 -13.06 -0.26 -17.84
N ALA A 106 -14.03 0.54 -17.39
CA ALA A 106 -13.79 1.72 -16.57
C ALA A 106 -13.12 1.39 -15.22
N GLU A 107 -13.42 0.23 -14.63
CA GLU A 107 -12.72 -0.23 -13.42
C GLU A 107 -11.30 -0.69 -13.73
N ALA A 108 -11.07 -1.37 -14.86
CA ALA A 108 -9.72 -1.72 -15.30
C ALA A 108 -8.85 -0.47 -15.48
N GLU A 109 -9.35 0.53 -16.23
CA GLU A 109 -8.69 1.83 -16.43
C GLU A 109 -8.40 2.53 -15.08
N MET A 110 -9.32 2.45 -14.12
CA MET A 110 -9.11 2.99 -12.78
C MET A 110 -7.94 2.32 -12.05
N PHE A 111 -7.87 0.98 -12.06
CA PHE A 111 -6.77 0.24 -11.43
C PHE A 111 -5.43 0.43 -12.16
N GLU A 112 -5.44 0.61 -13.49
CA GLU A 112 -4.25 1.00 -14.25
C GLU A 112 -3.78 2.41 -13.90
N ARG A 113 -4.72 3.35 -13.74
CA ARG A 113 -4.38 4.72 -13.36
C ARG A 113 -3.86 4.80 -11.92
N LEU A 114 -4.37 3.99 -11.00
CA LEU A 114 -3.78 3.83 -9.65
C LEU A 114 -2.30 3.43 -9.73
N GLN A 115 -1.97 2.47 -10.59
CA GLN A 115 -0.59 2.02 -10.77
C GLN A 115 0.29 3.10 -11.37
N THR A 116 -0.24 3.84 -12.36
CA THR A 116 0.50 4.92 -13.02
C THR A 116 0.76 6.07 -12.06
N LEU A 117 -0.24 6.51 -11.30
CA LEU A 117 -0.10 7.55 -10.27
C LEU A 117 0.91 7.14 -9.19
N ASN A 118 0.88 5.88 -8.77
CA ASN A 118 1.88 5.36 -7.83
C ASN A 118 3.30 5.40 -8.41
N ALA A 119 3.48 5.03 -9.69
CA ALA A 119 4.78 5.12 -10.38
C ALA A 119 5.25 6.58 -10.59
N GLU A 120 4.31 7.52 -10.73
CA GLU A 120 4.57 8.96 -10.77
C GLU A 120 4.82 9.56 -9.38
N ASN A 121 4.90 8.73 -8.32
CA ASN A 121 5.01 9.15 -6.92
C ASN A 121 3.93 10.16 -6.50
N THR A 122 2.71 10.00 -7.02
CA THR A 122 1.58 10.87 -6.70
C THR A 122 0.72 10.24 -5.58
N PRO A 123 0.65 10.86 -4.39
CA PRO A 123 -0.29 10.46 -3.35
C PRO A 123 -1.74 10.59 -3.82
N LEU A 124 -2.61 9.71 -3.38
CA LEU A 124 -4.03 9.76 -3.71
C LEU A 124 -4.92 9.17 -2.62
N VAL A 125 -6.20 9.50 -2.67
CA VAL A 125 -7.24 8.84 -1.87
C VAL A 125 -8.12 8.03 -2.80
N TYR A 126 -8.23 6.73 -2.52
CA TYR A 126 -9.21 5.84 -3.15
C TYR A 126 -10.48 5.81 -2.30
N ALA A 127 -11.62 6.08 -2.92
CA ALA A 127 -12.93 6.12 -2.30
C ALA A 127 -13.82 5.00 -2.85
N ALA A 128 -14.52 4.28 -1.97
CA ALA A 128 -15.46 3.22 -2.36
C ALA A 128 -16.75 3.26 -1.52
N LYS A 129 -17.89 3.36 -2.19
CA LYS A 129 -19.23 3.43 -1.57
C LYS A 129 -19.68 2.06 -1.06
N GLN A 130 -20.15 1.99 0.19
CA GLN A 130 -20.34 0.72 0.92
C GLN A 130 -21.77 0.18 0.95
N ASN A 131 -22.79 1.05 0.87
CA ASN A 131 -24.18 0.69 1.24
C ASN A 131 -25.21 0.95 0.13
N VAL A 132 -25.26 2.18 -0.41
CA VAL A 132 -26.10 2.57 -1.56
C VAL A 132 -25.19 2.66 -2.78
N ASP A 133 -25.65 2.20 -3.95
CA ASP A 133 -24.81 2.11 -5.16
C ASP A 133 -23.45 1.46 -4.90
N VAL A 134 -23.49 0.34 -4.17
CA VAL A 134 -22.32 -0.35 -3.66
C VAL A 134 -21.33 -0.66 -4.79
N GLY A 135 -20.06 -0.29 -4.58
CA GLY A 135 -19.00 -0.52 -5.56
C GLY A 135 -18.76 0.66 -6.51
N MET A 136 -19.51 1.77 -6.40
CA MET A 136 -19.08 3.04 -6.99
C MET A 136 -17.78 3.52 -6.34
N LYS A 137 -16.84 3.98 -7.17
CA LYS A 137 -15.46 4.26 -6.80
C LYS A 137 -14.99 5.56 -7.40
N MET A 138 -14.10 6.23 -6.67
CA MET A 138 -13.47 7.44 -7.14
C MET A 138 -12.03 7.55 -6.62
N ILE A 139 -11.15 8.13 -7.43
CA ILE A 139 -9.78 8.48 -7.05
C ILE A 139 -9.67 9.99 -6.96
N PHE A 140 -9.07 10.46 -5.87
CA PHE A 140 -8.66 11.85 -5.69
C PHE A 140 -7.13 11.91 -5.61
N ALA A 141 -6.47 12.27 -6.71
CA ALA A 141 -5.02 12.42 -6.75
C ALA A 141 -4.56 13.77 -6.17
N ALA A 142 -3.41 13.82 -5.51
CA ALA A 142 -2.85 15.07 -4.99
C ALA A 142 -2.54 16.11 -6.09
N THR A 143 -2.42 15.67 -7.36
CA THR A 143 -2.22 16.52 -8.55
C THR A 143 -3.45 17.33 -8.96
N GLY A 144 -4.64 17.03 -8.45
CA GLY A 144 -5.89 17.60 -8.96
C GLY A 144 -6.67 16.68 -9.90
N GLU A 145 -6.14 15.52 -10.27
CA GLU A 145 -6.82 14.54 -11.12
C GLU A 145 -7.87 13.71 -10.36
N ARG A 146 -9.03 13.49 -11.01
CA ARG A 146 -10.24 12.82 -10.49
C ARG A 146 -10.62 11.72 -11.48
N ILE A 147 -10.80 10.48 -11.01
CA ILE A 147 -11.15 9.32 -11.86
C ILE A 147 -12.29 8.57 -11.21
N GLY A 148 -13.32 8.20 -11.98
CA GLY A 148 -14.52 7.55 -11.47
C GLY A 148 -15.56 8.52 -10.91
N THR A 149 -16.54 7.99 -10.18
CA THR A 149 -17.64 8.75 -9.57
C THR A 149 -18.26 7.97 -8.42
N LEU A 150 -18.76 8.69 -7.42
CA LEU A 150 -19.59 8.16 -6.33
C LEU A 150 -21.10 8.33 -6.60
N GLY A 151 -21.44 8.85 -7.77
CA GLY A 151 -22.81 9.07 -8.24
C GLY A 151 -23.48 10.34 -7.72
N ASP A 152 -22.77 11.14 -6.91
CA ASP A 152 -23.28 12.35 -6.28
C ASP A 152 -22.18 13.41 -6.12
N SER A 153 -22.30 14.50 -6.87
CA SER A 153 -21.31 15.57 -6.90
C SER A 153 -21.19 16.38 -5.61
N ALA A 154 -22.24 16.44 -4.78
CA ALA A 154 -22.17 17.08 -3.47
C ALA A 154 -21.37 16.21 -2.49
N LEU A 155 -21.59 14.89 -2.51
CA LEU A 155 -20.81 13.92 -1.74
C LEU A 155 -19.33 13.92 -2.17
N GLU A 156 -19.07 13.95 -3.48
CA GLU A 156 -17.72 13.98 -4.04
C GLU A 156 -16.95 15.23 -3.59
N ALA A 157 -17.58 16.41 -3.63
CA ALA A 157 -16.99 17.65 -3.15
C ALA A 157 -16.72 17.61 -1.62
N ALA A 158 -17.65 17.07 -0.84
CA ALA A 158 -17.47 16.94 0.61
C ALA A 158 -16.32 16.00 0.98
N ILE A 159 -16.12 14.92 0.22
CA ILE A 159 -14.99 14.00 0.40
C ILE A 159 -13.68 14.67 -0.03
N GLU A 160 -13.70 15.44 -1.13
CA GLU A 160 -12.52 16.15 -1.63
C GLU A 160 -11.91 17.06 -0.55
N ASP A 161 -12.76 17.77 0.21
CA ASP A 161 -12.33 18.63 1.33
C ASP A 161 -11.60 17.85 2.45
N GLU A 162 -11.89 16.56 2.62
CA GLU A 162 -11.27 15.68 3.64
C GLU A 162 -9.96 15.03 3.15
N THR A 163 -9.71 14.99 1.83
CA THR A 163 -8.61 14.21 1.24
C THR A 163 -7.23 14.63 1.77
N ALA A 164 -6.99 15.92 1.96
CA ALA A 164 -5.72 16.43 2.47
C ALA A 164 -5.41 15.88 3.88
N GLY A 165 -6.41 15.88 4.77
CA GLY A 165 -6.26 15.34 6.12
C GLY A 165 -6.07 13.82 6.13
N ILE A 166 -6.70 13.10 5.20
CA ILE A 166 -6.55 11.64 5.08
C ILE A 166 -5.15 11.28 4.58
N LEU A 167 -4.64 12.02 3.59
CA LEU A 167 -3.27 11.85 3.09
C LEU A 167 -2.24 12.16 4.16
N GLU A 168 -2.41 13.25 4.92
CA GLU A 168 -1.50 13.64 6.00
C GLU A 168 -1.46 12.60 7.12
N ASN A 169 -2.62 12.10 7.54
CA ASN A 169 -2.69 11.09 8.59
C ASN A 169 -2.28 9.69 8.12
N ASN A 170 -2.27 9.46 6.80
CA ASN A 170 -1.97 8.18 6.15
C ASN A 170 -2.72 7.00 6.80
N ARG A 171 -4.00 7.19 7.08
CA ARG A 171 -4.87 6.19 7.69
C ARG A 171 -6.20 6.14 6.97
N ALA A 172 -6.62 4.92 6.62
CA ALA A 172 -7.93 4.70 6.07
C ALA A 172 -9.03 5.06 7.08
N SER A 173 -10.14 5.58 6.57
CA SER A 173 -11.28 6.07 7.33
C SER A 173 -12.59 5.76 6.60
N VAL A 174 -13.71 6.05 7.25
CA VAL A 174 -15.03 5.97 6.63
C VAL A 174 -15.69 7.32 6.78
N PHE A 175 -16.01 7.95 5.65
CA PHE A 175 -16.85 9.13 5.60
C PHE A 175 -18.32 8.70 5.66
N ARG A 176 -19.09 9.32 6.56
CA ARG A 176 -20.52 9.05 6.73
C ARG A 176 -21.28 10.35 6.51
N GLU A 177 -22.08 10.39 5.46
CA GLU A 177 -22.99 11.50 5.19
C GLU A 177 -24.25 11.34 6.06
N ASP A 178 -24.80 10.13 6.10
CA ASP A 178 -25.96 9.74 6.90
C ASP A 178 -25.91 8.24 7.27
N ASP A 179 -26.99 7.73 7.86
CA ASP A 179 -27.10 6.32 8.27
C ASP A 179 -27.09 5.34 7.08
N SER A 180 -27.38 5.82 5.87
CA SER A 180 -27.48 5.03 4.64
C SER A 180 -26.26 5.15 3.74
N THR A 181 -25.56 6.30 3.75
CA THR A 181 -24.44 6.59 2.85
C THR A 181 -23.11 6.61 3.61
N ALA A 182 -22.29 5.61 3.30
CA ALA A 182 -20.95 5.48 3.83
C ALA A 182 -19.94 5.22 2.71
N VAL A 183 -18.81 5.93 2.77
CA VAL A 183 -17.72 5.82 1.80
C VAL A 183 -16.45 5.48 2.54
N PHE A 184 -15.85 4.35 2.18
CA PHE A 184 -14.51 4.00 2.63
C PHE A 184 -13.50 4.88 1.91
N LEU A 185 -12.59 5.50 2.65
CA LEU A 185 -11.53 6.34 2.13
C LEU A 185 -10.18 5.74 2.52
N GLU A 186 -9.37 5.45 1.52
CA GLU A 186 -8.05 4.84 1.69
C GLU A 186 -6.98 5.74 1.10
N PRO A 187 -6.05 6.26 1.93
CA PRO A 187 -4.86 6.90 1.40
C PRO A 187 -3.95 5.85 0.78
N LEU A 188 -3.58 6.07 -0.48
CA LEU A 188 -2.53 5.33 -1.17
C LEU A 188 -1.36 6.29 -1.38
N GLN A 189 -0.29 6.05 -0.63
CA GLN A 189 0.95 6.80 -0.70
C GLN A 189 1.95 6.04 -1.58
N PRO A 190 2.83 6.74 -2.31
CA PRO A 190 3.94 6.11 -2.98
C PRO A 190 4.84 5.37 -1.99
N ARG A 191 5.53 4.34 -2.47
CA ARG A 191 6.48 3.61 -1.64
C ARG A 191 7.63 4.54 -1.26
N PRO A 192 8.05 4.56 0.01
CA PRO A 192 9.22 5.34 0.40
C PRO A 192 10.49 4.71 -0.19
N THR A 193 11.45 5.55 -0.52
CA THR A 193 12.77 5.09 -0.97
C THR A 193 13.69 4.91 0.22
N LEU A 194 14.37 3.76 0.32
CA LEU A 194 15.50 3.56 1.23
C LEU A 194 16.80 3.72 0.44
N LEU A 195 17.42 4.90 0.55
CA LEU A 195 18.68 5.23 -0.11
C LEU A 195 19.86 4.90 0.81
N ILE A 196 20.59 3.84 0.49
CA ILE A 196 21.68 3.30 1.30
C ILE A 196 23.02 3.70 0.70
N ALA A 197 23.80 4.49 1.44
CA ALA A 197 25.18 4.82 1.08
C ALA A 197 26.13 3.79 1.70
N GLY A 198 26.58 2.84 0.89
CA GLY A 198 27.49 1.75 1.28
C GLY A 198 26.88 0.36 1.06
N ALA A 199 27.51 -0.43 0.20
CA ALA A 199 27.15 -1.81 -0.14
C ALA A 199 27.93 -2.86 0.70
N GLY A 200 28.45 -2.46 1.87
CA GLY A 200 29.10 -3.39 2.81
C GLY A 200 28.11 -4.38 3.45
N HIS A 201 28.59 -5.21 4.38
CA HIS A 201 27.73 -6.19 5.08
C HIS A 201 26.50 -5.57 5.76
N VAL A 202 26.65 -4.35 6.32
CA VAL A 202 25.53 -3.63 6.93
C VAL A 202 24.54 -3.16 5.87
N GLY A 203 25.02 -2.58 4.76
CA GLY A 203 24.17 -2.17 3.64
C GLY A 203 23.40 -3.34 3.03
N GLN A 204 24.03 -4.50 2.90
CA GLN A 204 23.37 -5.74 2.46
C GLN A 204 22.26 -6.18 3.44
N ALA A 205 22.51 -6.13 4.75
CA ALA A 205 21.48 -6.45 5.74
C ALA A 205 20.31 -5.45 5.71
N LEU A 206 20.60 -4.15 5.51
CA LEU A 206 19.59 -3.11 5.35
C LEU A 206 18.78 -3.30 4.07
N CYS A 207 19.42 -3.68 2.97
CA CYS A 207 18.76 -4.04 1.71
C CYS A 207 17.74 -5.16 1.95
N HIS A 208 18.16 -6.25 2.59
CA HIS A 208 17.29 -7.37 2.86
C HIS A 208 16.10 -6.99 3.79
N LEU A 209 16.34 -6.23 4.85
CA LEU A 209 15.27 -5.82 5.78
C LEU A 209 14.36 -4.75 5.17
N GLY A 210 14.90 -3.85 4.35
CA GLY A 210 14.15 -2.79 3.68
C GLY A 210 13.08 -3.34 2.74
N SER A 211 13.37 -4.45 2.05
CA SER A 211 12.45 -5.05 1.08
C SER A 211 11.24 -5.66 1.79
N TRP A 212 11.44 -6.20 3.00
CA TRP A 212 10.36 -6.71 3.85
C TRP A 212 9.45 -5.61 4.38
N LEU A 213 9.97 -4.39 4.50
CA LEU A 213 9.25 -3.21 4.95
C LEU A 213 8.61 -2.42 3.79
N ASP A 214 8.63 -2.98 2.57
CA ASP A 214 8.02 -2.40 1.37
C ASP A 214 8.65 -1.05 0.95
N PHE A 215 9.95 -0.85 1.19
CA PHE A 215 10.72 0.25 0.59
C PHE A 215 11.11 -0.08 -0.85
N ASP A 216 11.28 0.96 -1.67
CA ASP A 216 12.07 0.86 -2.90
C ASP A 216 13.55 1.12 -2.52
N ILE A 217 14.43 0.14 -2.77
CA ILE A 217 15.79 0.15 -2.26
C ILE A 217 16.77 0.62 -3.33
N VAL A 218 17.51 1.69 -3.01
CA VAL A 218 18.60 2.19 -3.85
C VAL A 218 19.90 2.13 -3.08
N ILE A 219 20.93 1.54 -3.69
CA ILE A 219 22.24 1.36 -3.06
C ILE A 219 23.31 2.10 -3.86
N VAL A 220 24.09 2.92 -3.18
CA VAL A 220 25.22 3.67 -3.75
C VAL A 220 26.52 3.18 -3.12
N ASP A 221 27.48 2.74 -3.93
CA ASP A 221 28.84 2.42 -3.47
C ASP A 221 29.85 2.63 -4.59
N ASP A 222 31.09 2.99 -4.25
CA ASP A 222 32.17 3.20 -5.21
C ASP A 222 32.90 1.90 -5.62
N ARG A 223 32.55 0.77 -5.00
CA ARG A 223 33.15 -0.54 -5.25
C ARG A 223 32.19 -1.50 -5.96
N ALA A 224 32.46 -1.78 -7.23
CA ALA A 224 31.70 -2.75 -8.02
C ALA A 224 31.63 -4.17 -7.41
N ASP A 225 32.68 -4.62 -6.70
CA ASP A 225 32.71 -5.93 -6.04
C ASP A 225 31.71 -6.06 -4.87
N PHE A 226 31.17 -4.94 -4.39
CA PHE A 226 30.18 -4.88 -3.31
C PHE A 226 28.80 -4.51 -3.85
N ALA A 227 28.74 -3.50 -4.72
CA ALA A 227 27.52 -3.06 -5.38
C ALA A 227 27.23 -3.91 -6.62
N SER A 228 26.70 -5.12 -6.41
CA SER A 228 26.31 -6.04 -7.50
C SER A 228 24.99 -6.74 -7.18
N ALA A 229 24.24 -7.07 -8.24
CA ALA A 229 22.95 -7.75 -8.12
C ALA A 229 23.06 -9.15 -7.48
N GLU A 230 24.21 -9.83 -7.59
CA GLU A 230 24.43 -11.11 -6.92
C GLU A 230 24.47 -10.96 -5.39
N ARG A 231 25.03 -9.85 -4.89
CA ARG A 231 25.13 -9.57 -3.46
C ARG A 231 23.91 -8.88 -2.89
N LEU A 232 23.18 -8.14 -3.73
CA LEU A 232 22.06 -7.28 -3.36
C LEU A 232 20.84 -7.65 -4.22
N PRO A 233 20.35 -8.89 -4.17
CA PRO A 233 19.28 -9.35 -5.05
C PRO A 233 17.94 -8.64 -4.80
N GLU A 234 17.74 -8.05 -3.63
CA GLU A 234 16.54 -7.28 -3.29
C GLU A 234 16.64 -5.78 -3.59
N ALA A 235 17.78 -5.28 -4.10
CA ALA A 235 17.91 -3.87 -4.46
C ALA A 235 17.16 -3.58 -5.76
N ASP A 236 16.34 -2.53 -5.76
CA ASP A 236 15.63 -2.05 -6.95
C ASP A 236 16.58 -1.28 -7.88
N GLU A 237 17.57 -0.58 -7.31
CA GLU A 237 18.59 0.15 -8.05
C GLU A 237 19.96 0.06 -7.37
N ILE A 238 21.01 -0.15 -8.16
CA ILE A 238 22.41 -0.20 -7.71
C ILE A 238 23.21 0.81 -8.52
N ILE A 239 23.73 1.84 -7.85
CA ILE A 239 24.51 2.92 -8.44
C ILE A 239 25.97 2.73 -8.04
N ILE A 240 26.83 2.51 -9.03
CA ILE A 240 28.27 2.37 -8.84
C ILE A 240 28.94 3.70 -9.21
N GLY A 241 29.45 4.42 -8.21
CA GLY A 241 30.02 5.75 -8.40
C GLY A 241 30.54 6.37 -7.12
N ASP A 242 31.08 7.59 -7.22
CA ASP A 242 31.49 8.34 -6.04
C ASP A 242 30.27 8.64 -5.14
N ILE A 243 30.26 8.11 -3.93
CA ILE A 243 29.09 8.13 -3.04
C ILE A 243 28.55 9.55 -2.83
N ALA A 244 29.42 10.53 -2.57
CA ALA A 244 28.99 11.89 -2.29
C ALA A 244 28.37 12.57 -3.53
N THR A 245 28.97 12.33 -4.69
CA THR A 245 28.47 12.86 -5.97
C THR A 245 27.12 12.24 -6.33
N GLU A 246 27.00 10.92 -6.25
CA GLU A 246 25.76 10.22 -6.61
C GLU A 246 24.62 10.55 -5.65
N LEU A 247 24.88 10.64 -4.34
CA LEU A 247 23.88 11.08 -3.36
C LEU A 247 23.35 12.48 -3.65
N ARG A 248 24.20 13.40 -4.12
CA ARG A 248 23.80 14.78 -4.46
C ARG A 248 22.97 14.84 -5.74
N ASN A 249 23.22 13.94 -6.68
CA ASN A 249 22.51 13.88 -7.96
C ASN A 249 21.20 13.10 -7.86
N TYR A 250 21.05 12.27 -6.83
CA TYR A 250 19.83 11.50 -6.61
C TYR A 250 18.65 12.41 -6.24
N PRO A 251 17.44 12.20 -6.81
CA PRO A 251 16.26 13.01 -6.48
C PRO A 251 15.72 12.65 -5.08
N ILE A 252 16.30 13.25 -4.04
CA ILE A 252 15.85 13.08 -2.66
C ILE A 252 14.54 13.86 -2.44
N THR A 253 13.53 13.20 -1.89
CA THR A 253 12.20 13.78 -1.62
C THR A 253 11.81 13.58 -0.14
N PRO A 254 10.70 14.17 0.33
CA PRO A 254 10.11 13.86 1.64
C PRO A 254 9.68 12.40 1.87
N LEU A 255 9.77 11.53 0.86
CA LEU A 255 9.55 10.09 0.98
C LEU A 255 10.87 9.28 1.02
N THR A 256 12.03 9.94 0.91
CA THR A 256 13.34 9.30 0.92
C THR A 256 13.89 9.19 2.34
N TYR A 257 14.38 8.00 2.68
CA TYR A 257 15.06 7.67 3.93
C TYR A 257 16.51 7.35 3.58
N VAL A 258 17.44 8.20 4.03
CA VAL A 258 18.87 8.02 3.75
C VAL A 258 19.54 7.32 4.92
N VAL A 259 20.29 6.25 4.62
CA VAL A 259 21.08 5.53 5.63
C VAL A 259 22.52 5.40 5.16
N ILE A 260 23.44 6.01 5.91
CA ILE A 260 24.86 6.09 5.62
C ILE A 260 25.59 5.03 6.42
N VAL A 261 26.15 4.04 5.71
CA VAL A 261 26.82 2.86 6.24
C VAL A 261 28.11 2.55 5.46
N THR A 262 28.92 3.58 5.24
CA THR A 262 30.11 3.47 4.40
C THR A 262 31.27 2.77 5.13
N ARG A 263 32.45 2.71 4.48
CA ARG A 263 33.63 1.99 4.94
C ARG A 263 34.58 2.81 5.83
N GLY A 264 34.19 4.00 6.29
CA GLY A 264 34.97 4.77 7.26
C GLY A 264 34.62 6.25 7.35
N HIS A 265 35.11 6.90 8.41
CA HIS A 265 34.65 8.23 8.83
C HIS A 265 34.71 9.32 7.76
N GLN A 266 35.70 9.30 6.86
CA GLN A 266 35.86 10.34 5.83
C GLN A 266 34.77 10.23 4.77
N HIS A 267 34.41 9.00 4.40
CA HIS A 267 33.33 8.74 3.45
C HIS A 267 31.98 9.03 4.08
N ASP A 268 31.81 8.69 5.36
CA ASP A 268 30.60 9.01 6.13
C ASP A 268 30.34 10.52 6.23
N GLU A 269 31.38 11.29 6.55
CA GLU A 269 31.31 12.76 6.65
C GLU A 269 30.94 13.39 5.30
N SER A 270 31.59 12.95 4.22
CA SER A 270 31.32 13.46 2.86
C SER A 270 29.92 13.08 2.36
N ALA A 271 29.48 11.84 2.64
CA ALA A 271 28.12 11.39 2.33
C ALA A 271 27.09 12.21 3.11
N LEU A 272 27.27 12.41 4.41
CA LEU A 272 26.36 13.18 5.25
C LEU A 272 26.26 14.62 4.78
N HIS A 273 27.39 15.28 4.52
CA HIS A 273 27.40 16.65 4.00
C HIS A 273 26.64 16.76 2.66
N SER A 274 26.55 15.69 1.87
CA SER A 274 25.86 15.72 0.58
C SER A 274 24.33 15.65 0.71
N VAL A 275 23.80 15.22 1.85
CA VAL A 275 22.36 14.99 2.04
C VAL A 275 21.76 15.71 3.26
N VAL A 276 22.56 16.26 4.18
CA VAL A 276 22.07 16.81 5.46
C VAL A 276 21.07 17.97 5.31
N GLU A 277 21.16 18.72 4.22
CA GLU A 277 20.23 19.84 3.91
C GLU A 277 19.11 19.44 2.93
N SER A 278 19.01 18.15 2.58
CA SER A 278 17.98 17.65 1.68
C SER A 278 16.61 17.55 2.37
N ASP A 279 15.58 17.37 1.56
CA ASP A 279 14.21 17.15 2.04
C ASP A 279 13.96 15.70 2.53
N ALA A 280 15.00 14.89 2.74
CA ALA A 280 14.86 13.52 3.20
C ALA A 280 14.04 13.44 4.49
N ARG A 281 13.12 12.46 4.55
CA ARG A 281 12.29 12.21 5.75
C ARG A 281 13.13 11.82 6.96
N TYR A 282 14.24 11.14 6.70
CA TYR A 282 15.15 10.61 7.69
C TYR A 282 16.56 10.55 7.12
N ILE A 283 17.54 10.92 7.94
CA ILE A 283 18.96 10.75 7.65
C ILE A 283 19.60 10.07 8.85
N GLY A 284 20.06 8.83 8.65
CA GLY A 284 20.77 8.05 9.66
C GLY A 284 22.21 7.82 9.25
N LEU A 285 23.15 8.09 10.14
CA LEU A 285 24.56 7.74 9.97
C LEU A 285 24.95 6.67 10.99
N ILE A 286 25.50 5.55 10.52
CA ILE A 286 26.07 4.56 11.43
C ILE A 286 27.29 5.14 12.12
N GLY A 287 27.35 4.96 13.43
CA GLY A 287 28.45 5.46 14.22
C GLY A 287 28.38 4.92 15.63
N SER A 288 29.54 4.84 16.27
CA SER A 288 29.58 4.61 17.70
C SER A 288 29.23 5.91 18.44
N ARG A 289 29.00 5.84 19.76
CA ARG A 289 28.85 7.05 20.59
C ARG A 289 30.14 7.89 20.69
N ARG A 290 31.28 7.33 20.29
CA ARG A 290 32.59 7.97 20.33
C ARG A 290 32.87 8.71 19.04
#